data_AF-A0A137QA51-F1
#
_entry.id   AF-A0A137QA51-F1
#
_cell.length_a   1.000
_cell.length_b   1.000
_cell.length_c   1.000
_cell.angle_alpha   90.00
_cell.angle_beta   90.00
_cell.angle_gamma   90.00
#
_symmetry.space_group_name_H-M   'P 1'
#
loop_
_entity.id
_entity.type
_entity.pdbx_description
1 polymer ?
#
loop_
_entity_poly.entity_id
_entity_poly.type
_entity_poly.pdbx_seq_one_letter_code
_entity_poly.pdbx_strand_id
1 'polypeptide(L)'
;MRNVTPHNHNLHPLPHPALSHKIVKSPPVVVKRGSPADQPVHHTVTLGGPHEVRKTSTLETWWRSGLRTHGIAGCLKLLQHCSRELRIPEVVIATCLALLAEVYSTYISLDDDESVGFKPRPCFRLEHGHSPIADFGISQGKIQARANRLQTWTYYDPKTNTRTMVCDPNRHYWIYFKTVSGHELTLDCCSFSFGMETCVDASEVVEKLPPSVCVPGCSRVPAYFRSSTDPIDKFPYDLIEEKRFSVMQNTRLHKAIATDIYPVNIPRDSEEIKIIREFAEQVTGKTCTEADMEIILWWRSHGSGILRLVLSGRRWLEWGKPKLHSKNLYDNIEKNRAEILKGAKDPKVYVTGFSSDED
;
A
#
# COMPACT_ATOMS: atom_id res chain seq x y z
N MET A 1 19.68 -22.81 -14.43
CA MET A 1 18.40 -22.06 -14.42
C MET A 1 17.35 -22.93 -13.74
N ARG A 2 17.02 -22.65 -12.47
CA ARG A 2 15.95 -23.37 -11.78
C ARG A 2 14.63 -22.79 -12.26
N ASN A 3 13.77 -23.63 -12.84
CA ASN A 3 12.40 -23.25 -13.20
C ASN A 3 11.67 -22.86 -11.92
N VAL A 4 11.40 -21.56 -11.75
CA VAL A 4 10.53 -21.05 -10.70
C VAL A 4 9.12 -21.40 -11.14
N THR A 5 8.55 -22.45 -10.55
CA THR A 5 7.14 -22.80 -10.75
C THR A 5 6.28 -21.61 -10.32
N PRO A 6 5.33 -21.11 -11.12
CA PRO A 6 4.41 -20.08 -10.69
C PRO A 6 3.59 -20.63 -9.53
N HIS A 7 3.87 -20.16 -8.31
CA HIS A 7 3.18 -20.61 -7.13
C HIS A 7 1.70 -20.22 -7.22
N ASN A 8 0.83 -21.19 -6.99
CA ASN A 8 -0.61 -21.01 -6.93
C ASN A 8 -0.93 -20.22 -5.65
N HIS A 9 -1.07 -18.89 -5.78
CA HIS A 9 -1.21 -17.89 -4.71
C HIS A 9 -2.55 -17.93 -3.94
N ASN A 10 -3.16 -19.10 -3.73
CA ASN A 10 -4.45 -19.21 -3.04
C ASN A 10 -4.40 -18.99 -1.50
N LEU A 11 -3.22 -18.72 -0.94
CA LEU A 11 -3.06 -18.23 0.44
C LEU A 11 -3.06 -16.70 0.44
N HIS A 12 -4.16 -16.12 -0.03
CA HIS A 12 -4.35 -14.67 0.08
C HIS A 12 -4.67 -14.30 1.53
N PRO A 13 -4.32 -13.07 1.98
CA PRO A 13 -4.95 -12.45 3.14
C PRO A 13 -6.45 -12.75 3.16
N LEU A 14 -7.08 -12.83 4.34
CA LEU A 14 -8.54 -12.80 4.42
C LEU A 14 -9.05 -11.74 3.44
N PRO A 15 -9.74 -12.15 2.36
CA PRO A 15 -10.00 -11.25 1.26
C PRO A 15 -10.90 -10.15 1.79
N HIS A 16 -10.50 -8.90 1.51
CA HIS A 16 -11.24 -7.71 1.92
C HIS A 16 -12.75 -7.95 1.78
N PRO A 17 -13.61 -7.69 2.78
CA PRO A 17 -14.99 -8.17 2.77
C PRO A 17 -15.78 -7.80 1.52
N ALA A 18 -15.56 -6.58 1.00
CA ALA A 18 -16.19 -6.14 -0.25
C ALA A 18 -15.60 -6.76 -1.53
N LEU A 19 -14.40 -7.36 -1.51
CA LEU A 19 -13.79 -8.05 -2.65
C LEU A 19 -14.15 -9.54 -2.70
N SER A 20 -14.65 -10.09 -1.59
CA SER A 20 -15.11 -11.47 -1.45
C SER A 20 -16.64 -11.64 -1.50
N HIS A 21 -17.39 -10.54 -1.62
CA HIS A 21 -18.84 -10.53 -1.65
C HIS A 21 -19.38 -9.60 -2.74
N LYS A 22 -20.62 -9.86 -3.16
CA LYS A 22 -21.39 -8.87 -3.93
C LYS A 22 -21.72 -7.66 -3.05
N ILE A 23 -21.82 -6.49 -3.65
CA ILE A 23 -22.30 -5.28 -2.98
C ILE A 23 -23.79 -5.11 -3.30
N VAL A 24 -24.62 -5.20 -2.25
CA VAL A 24 -26.06 -4.97 -2.35
C VAL A 24 -26.35 -3.46 -2.35
N LYS A 25 -25.72 -2.75 -1.41
CA LYS A 25 -25.89 -1.32 -1.20
C LYS A 25 -24.57 -0.70 -0.76
N SER A 26 -24.21 0.45 -1.33
CA SER A 26 -23.10 1.28 -0.86
C SER A 26 -23.52 2.74 -0.97
N PRO A 27 -23.10 3.62 -0.05
CA PRO A 27 -23.24 5.06 -0.24
C PRO A 27 -22.40 5.50 -1.44
N PRO A 28 -22.72 6.68 -2.03
CA PRO A 28 -21.83 7.31 -3.00
C PRO A 28 -20.46 7.56 -2.37
N VAL A 29 -19.40 7.28 -3.13
CA VAL A 29 -18.01 7.65 -2.80
C VAL A 29 -17.81 9.15 -3.05
N VAL A 30 -18.59 9.99 -2.38
CA VAL A 30 -18.52 11.44 -2.53
C VAL A 30 -18.64 12.06 -1.14
N VAL A 31 -17.65 12.89 -0.80
CA VAL A 31 -17.71 13.75 0.39
C VAL A 31 -18.84 14.76 0.19
N LYS A 32 -19.92 14.67 1.00
CA LYS A 32 -20.96 15.70 1.01
C LYS A 32 -20.34 17.01 1.52
N ARG A 33 -20.41 18.08 0.72
CA ARG A 33 -20.11 19.43 1.18
C ARG A 33 -21.16 19.78 2.25
N GLY A 34 -20.78 19.82 3.52
CA GLY A 34 -21.67 20.25 4.61
C GLY A 34 -21.65 19.41 5.90
N SER A 35 -20.83 18.36 6.01
CA SER A 35 -20.64 17.68 7.30
C SER A 35 -20.00 18.63 8.36
N PRO A 36 -20.18 18.39 9.67
CA PRO A 36 -19.45 19.12 10.71
C PRO A 36 -17.95 18.83 10.65
N ALA A 37 -17.12 19.88 10.72
CA ALA A 37 -15.68 19.86 10.39
C ALA A 37 -14.83 18.77 11.10
N ASP A 38 -15.31 18.28 12.25
CA ASP A 38 -14.51 17.47 13.18
C ASP A 38 -14.94 15.99 13.28
N GLN A 39 -15.94 15.55 12.51
CA GLN A 39 -16.44 14.18 12.60
C GLN A 39 -16.13 13.34 11.36
N PRO A 40 -15.60 12.11 11.52
CA PRO A 40 -15.49 11.15 10.44
C PRO A 40 -16.85 10.91 9.76
N VAL A 41 -16.85 10.84 8.44
CA VAL A 41 -18.01 10.38 7.68
C VAL A 41 -18.01 8.85 7.70
N HIS A 42 -19.05 8.28 8.30
CA HIS A 42 -19.22 6.83 8.37
C HIS A 42 -20.04 6.32 7.17
N HIS A 43 -19.44 5.42 6.39
CA HIS A 43 -20.06 4.75 5.27
C HIS A 43 -20.33 3.29 5.62
N THR A 44 -21.52 2.80 5.27
CA THR A 44 -21.88 1.38 5.46
C THR A 44 -22.14 0.72 4.11
N VAL A 45 -21.32 -0.27 3.79
CA VAL A 45 -21.49 -1.13 2.61
C VAL A 45 -22.20 -2.40 3.06
N THR A 46 -23.34 -2.70 2.45
CA THR A 46 -24.09 -3.94 2.69
C THR A 46 -23.63 -5.00 1.71
N LEU A 47 -23.12 -6.10 2.26
CA LEU A 47 -22.62 -7.25 1.53
C LEU A 47 -23.78 -8.20 1.14
N GLY A 48 -23.58 -8.91 0.04
CA GLY A 48 -24.48 -9.92 -0.50
C GLY A 48 -23.90 -11.33 -0.39
N GLY A 49 -24.23 -12.20 -1.34
CA GLY A 49 -23.59 -13.51 -1.42
C GLY A 49 -22.11 -13.45 -1.81
N PRO A 50 -21.34 -14.54 -1.61
CA PRO A 50 -19.95 -14.62 -2.02
C PRO A 50 -19.76 -14.27 -3.50
N HIS A 51 -18.67 -13.56 -3.81
CA HIS A 51 -18.27 -13.20 -5.16
C HIS A 51 -16.79 -12.88 -5.19
N GLU A 52 -16.10 -13.31 -6.25
CA GLU A 52 -14.68 -13.04 -6.41
C GLU A 52 -14.46 -12.02 -7.52
N VAL A 53 -13.91 -10.87 -7.15
CA VAL A 53 -13.59 -9.82 -8.13
C VAL A 53 -12.24 -10.14 -8.79
N ARG A 54 -12.27 -10.94 -9.85
CA ARG A 54 -11.05 -11.29 -10.61
C ARG A 54 -10.72 -10.32 -11.75
N LYS A 55 -11.73 -9.74 -12.39
CA LYS A 55 -11.58 -8.93 -13.62
C LYS A 55 -12.57 -7.78 -13.64
N THR A 56 -12.26 -6.70 -14.37
CA THR A 56 -13.17 -5.55 -14.55
C THR A 56 -14.51 -5.94 -15.19
N SER A 57 -14.53 -7.03 -15.98
CA SER A 57 -15.76 -7.58 -16.55
C SER A 57 -16.75 -8.10 -15.50
N THR A 58 -16.31 -8.39 -14.27
CA THR A 58 -17.20 -8.86 -13.19
C THR A 58 -17.87 -7.72 -12.42
N LEU A 59 -17.52 -6.46 -12.71
CA LEU A 59 -18.06 -5.29 -12.00
C LEU A 59 -19.60 -5.23 -11.99
N GLU A 60 -20.25 -5.60 -13.08
CA GLU A 60 -21.73 -5.61 -13.16
C GLU A 60 -22.34 -6.64 -12.20
N THR A 61 -21.69 -7.78 -12.02
CA THR A 61 -22.13 -8.84 -11.10
C THR A 61 -21.73 -8.57 -9.66
N TRP A 62 -20.64 -7.82 -9.47
CA TRP A 62 -20.13 -7.41 -8.17
C TRP A 62 -21.01 -6.32 -7.55
N TRP A 63 -21.31 -5.23 -8.27
CA TRP A 63 -22.10 -4.10 -7.77
C TRP A 63 -23.09 -3.57 -8.81
N ARG A 64 -24.10 -4.39 -9.16
CA ARG A 64 -25.12 -4.07 -10.18
C ARG A 64 -25.85 -2.75 -9.93
N SER A 65 -26.24 -2.49 -8.69
CA SER A 65 -26.95 -1.26 -8.31
C SER A 65 -26.06 -0.02 -8.48
N GLY A 66 -24.77 -0.13 -8.15
CA GLY A 66 -23.77 0.91 -8.36
C GLY A 66 -23.56 1.23 -9.83
N LEU A 67 -23.51 0.22 -10.70
CA LEU A 67 -23.34 0.45 -12.13
C LEU A 67 -24.50 1.29 -12.72
N ARG A 68 -25.74 1.04 -12.26
CA ARG A 68 -26.92 1.80 -12.71
C ARG A 68 -26.97 3.23 -12.16
N THR A 69 -26.48 3.43 -10.93
CA THR A 69 -26.63 4.71 -10.21
C THR A 69 -25.41 5.63 -10.31
N HIS A 70 -24.21 5.06 -10.39
CA HIS A 70 -22.92 5.76 -10.40
C HIS A 70 -22.07 5.46 -11.64
N GLY A 71 -22.55 4.60 -12.54
CA GLY A 71 -21.82 4.21 -13.73
C GLY A 71 -20.53 3.42 -13.44
N ILE A 72 -19.77 3.15 -14.50
CA ILE A 72 -18.50 2.40 -14.43
C ILE A 72 -17.48 3.15 -13.56
N ALA A 73 -17.44 4.48 -13.64
CA ALA A 73 -16.49 5.30 -12.88
C ALA A 73 -16.71 5.17 -11.37
N GLY A 74 -17.95 5.23 -10.90
CA GLY A 74 -18.27 5.01 -9.48
C GLY A 74 -17.92 3.60 -8.99
N CYS A 75 -18.18 2.58 -9.81
CA CYS A 75 -17.77 1.20 -9.48
C CYS A 75 -16.25 1.06 -9.39
N LEU A 76 -15.50 1.67 -10.31
CA LEU A 76 -14.04 1.66 -10.29
C LEU A 76 -13.47 2.42 -9.09
N LYS A 77 -14.07 3.55 -8.70
CA LYS A 77 -13.72 4.28 -7.47
C LYS A 77 -13.86 3.39 -6.24
N LEU A 78 -15.02 2.74 -6.08
CA LEU A 78 -15.23 1.85 -4.93
C LEU A 78 -14.30 0.63 -4.97
N LEU A 79 -14.08 0.04 -6.15
CA LEU A 79 -13.15 -1.07 -6.30
C LEU A 79 -11.74 -0.66 -5.89
N GLN A 80 -11.27 0.50 -6.35
CA GLN A 80 -9.96 1.02 -6.00
C GLN A 80 -9.87 1.33 -4.50
N HIS A 81 -10.93 1.89 -3.90
CA HIS A 81 -11.01 2.10 -2.46
C HIS A 81 -10.84 0.77 -1.70
N CYS A 82 -11.68 -0.23 -1.96
CA CYS A 82 -11.60 -1.55 -1.32
C CYS A 82 -10.25 -2.24 -1.56
N SER A 83 -9.63 -2.04 -2.73
CA SER A 83 -8.30 -2.60 -3.05
C SER A 83 -7.16 -1.87 -2.35
N ARG A 84 -7.39 -0.63 -1.89
CA ARG A 84 -6.43 0.23 -1.18
C ARG A 84 -6.79 0.40 0.30
N GLU A 85 -7.89 -0.17 0.77
CA GLU A 85 -8.16 -0.33 2.20
C GLU A 85 -7.30 -1.50 2.69
N LEU A 86 -6.06 -1.15 2.99
CA LEU A 86 -5.00 -2.11 3.25
C LEU A 86 -4.99 -2.53 4.70
N ARG A 87 -4.33 -3.66 4.92
CA ARG A 87 -3.74 -4.02 6.21
C ARG A 87 -2.55 -3.09 6.49
N ILE A 88 -2.87 -1.85 6.84
CA ILE A 88 -1.93 -0.71 6.98
C ILE A 88 -0.69 -1.10 7.81
N PRO A 89 -0.81 -1.60 9.05
CA PRO A 89 0.38 -1.88 9.84
C PRO A 89 1.28 -2.93 9.21
N GLU A 90 0.70 -3.98 8.63
CA GLU A 90 1.45 -5.08 7.99
C GLU A 90 2.28 -4.55 6.81
N VAL A 91 1.71 -3.67 5.98
CA VAL A 91 2.41 -3.04 4.85
C VAL A 91 3.51 -2.08 5.32
N VAL A 92 3.24 -1.27 6.34
CA VAL A 92 4.22 -0.33 6.91
C VAL A 92 5.39 -1.07 7.55
N ILE A 93 5.11 -2.13 8.32
CA ILE A 93 6.13 -3.02 8.90
C ILE A 93 6.97 -3.66 7.79
N ALA A 94 6.32 -4.29 6.81
CA ALA A 94 7.00 -4.94 5.69
C ALA A 94 7.92 -3.97 4.92
N THR A 95 7.45 -2.74 4.68
CA THR A 95 8.23 -1.69 4.00
C THR A 95 9.45 -1.30 4.82
N CYS A 96 9.30 -1.09 6.13
CA CYS A 96 10.43 -0.76 6.99
C CYS A 96 11.46 -1.89 7.07
N LEU A 97 11.00 -3.16 7.11
CA LEU A 97 11.89 -4.32 7.09
C LEU A 97 12.63 -4.46 5.75
N ALA A 98 11.97 -4.16 4.62
CA ALA A 98 12.62 -4.15 3.31
C ALA A 98 13.67 -3.04 3.20
N LEU A 99 13.37 -1.83 3.71
CA LEU A 99 14.35 -0.74 3.79
C LEU A 99 15.54 -1.11 4.68
N LEU A 100 15.29 -1.73 5.82
CA LEU A 100 16.35 -2.18 6.73
C LEU A 100 17.28 -3.20 6.02
N ALA A 101 16.69 -4.16 5.29
CA ALA A 101 17.40 -5.27 4.65
C ALA A 101 18.14 -4.93 3.36
N GLU A 102 17.64 -3.97 2.57
CA GLU A 102 18.24 -3.67 1.27
C GLU A 102 19.05 -2.37 1.28
N VAL A 103 18.78 -1.46 2.23
CA VAL A 103 19.52 -0.19 2.33
C VAL A 103 20.53 -0.25 3.47
N TYR A 104 20.09 -0.57 4.68
CA TYR A 104 20.89 -0.33 5.89
C TYR A 104 21.69 -1.52 6.38
N SER A 105 21.56 -2.69 5.77
CA SER A 105 22.32 -3.86 6.15
C SER A 105 23.39 -4.21 5.14
N THR A 106 24.59 -4.46 5.66
CA THR A 106 25.71 -5.02 4.92
C THR A 106 25.70 -6.53 5.08
N TYR A 107 25.28 -7.26 4.05
CA TYR A 107 25.44 -8.71 4.02
C TYR A 107 26.45 -9.13 2.98
N ILE A 108 27.13 -10.22 3.31
CA ILE A 108 27.96 -10.98 2.39
C ILE A 108 27.00 -11.94 1.68
N SER A 109 26.86 -11.81 0.35
CA SER A 109 26.08 -12.77 -0.44
C SER A 109 26.77 -14.12 -0.36
N LEU A 110 26.07 -15.14 0.13
CA LEU A 110 26.41 -16.54 -0.12
C LEU A 110 25.89 -16.83 -1.53
N ASP A 111 26.63 -16.45 -2.56
CA ASP A 111 26.27 -16.90 -3.90
C ASP A 111 26.48 -18.42 -3.97
N ASP A 112 25.48 -19.15 -4.49
CA ASP A 112 25.44 -20.62 -4.68
C ASP A 112 26.55 -21.17 -5.61
N ASP A 113 27.45 -20.31 -6.08
CA ASP A 113 28.59 -20.68 -6.91
C ASP A 113 29.86 -20.58 -6.06
N GLU A 114 30.27 -21.69 -5.45
CA GLU A 114 31.51 -21.82 -4.63
C GLU A 114 32.76 -21.32 -5.37
N SER A 115 32.69 -21.11 -6.69
CA SER A 115 33.77 -20.60 -7.52
C SER A 115 33.88 -19.06 -7.57
N VAL A 116 32.86 -18.31 -7.13
CA VAL A 116 32.85 -16.84 -7.16
C VAL A 116 32.80 -16.32 -5.72
N GLY A 117 33.98 -16.08 -5.16
CA GLY A 117 34.13 -15.67 -3.75
C GLY A 117 33.20 -14.54 -3.30
N PHE A 118 32.90 -14.54 -2.01
CA PHE A 118 32.10 -13.56 -1.27
C PHE A 118 32.20 -12.13 -1.82
N LYS A 119 31.21 -11.67 -2.56
CA LYS A 119 31.11 -10.26 -2.97
C LYS A 119 30.25 -9.50 -1.96
N PRO A 120 30.83 -8.57 -1.18
CA PRO A 120 30.03 -7.70 -0.33
C PRO A 120 29.10 -6.86 -1.20
N ARG A 121 27.82 -6.79 -0.82
CA ARG A 121 26.86 -5.89 -1.49
C ARG A 121 27.20 -4.42 -1.16
N PRO A 122 27.03 -3.49 -2.11
CA PRO A 122 27.15 -2.06 -1.81
C PRO A 122 26.16 -1.66 -0.71
N CYS A 123 26.65 -0.97 0.32
CA CYS A 123 25.79 -0.38 1.34
C CYS A 123 25.20 0.93 0.80
N PHE A 124 23.88 1.02 0.76
CA PHE A 124 23.18 2.26 0.40
C PHE A 124 22.80 3.01 1.68
N ARG A 125 22.66 4.33 1.59
CA ARG A 125 22.16 5.14 2.71
C ARG A 125 21.18 6.14 2.16
N LEU A 126 20.02 6.29 2.81
CA LEU A 126 19.09 7.34 2.44
C LEU A 126 19.62 8.67 2.96
N GLU A 127 19.35 9.72 2.18
CA GLU A 127 19.66 11.10 2.55
C GLU A 127 18.43 11.96 2.25
N HIS A 128 18.28 13.03 3.01
CA HIS A 128 17.34 14.10 2.69
C HIS A 128 18.10 15.42 2.53
N GLY A 129 18.06 15.97 1.32
CA GLY A 129 18.96 17.05 0.93
C GLY A 129 20.40 16.56 0.94
N HIS A 130 21.22 17.07 1.86
CA HIS A 130 22.61 16.66 2.07
C HIS A 130 22.83 16.02 3.45
N SER A 131 21.75 15.69 4.17
CA SER A 131 21.85 15.08 5.50
C SER A 131 21.44 13.61 5.43
N PRO A 132 22.34 12.67 5.80
CA PRO A 132 22.00 11.27 5.93
C PRO A 132 20.88 11.04 6.94
N ILE A 133 20.10 9.98 6.73
CA ILE A 133 19.14 9.49 7.72
C ILE A 133 19.90 8.82 8.87
N ALA A 134 19.68 9.30 10.09
CA ALA A 134 20.24 8.78 11.34
C ALA A 134 19.32 7.73 11.99
N ASP A 135 18.02 7.81 11.76
CA ASP A 135 17.04 6.84 12.25
C ASP A 135 15.80 6.82 11.34
N PHE A 136 15.14 5.68 11.26
CA PHE A 136 13.81 5.57 10.68
C PHE A 136 13.02 4.45 11.37
N GLY A 137 11.71 4.55 11.30
CA GLY A 137 10.85 3.54 11.87
C GLY A 137 9.37 3.86 11.68
N ILE A 138 8.56 3.34 12.59
CA ILE A 138 7.11 3.39 12.51
C ILE A 138 6.58 4.32 13.59
N SER A 139 5.74 5.26 13.20
CA SER A 139 4.91 6.03 14.11
C SER A 139 3.49 5.46 14.07
N GLN A 140 2.87 5.36 15.25
CA GLN A 140 1.49 4.95 15.45
C GLN A 140 0.74 6.09 16.10
N GLY A 141 -0.49 6.34 15.66
CA GLY A 141 -1.38 7.25 16.34
C GLY A 141 -2.68 7.46 15.57
N LYS A 142 -3.15 8.71 15.53
CA LYS A 142 -4.44 9.05 14.92
C LYS A 142 -4.28 9.86 13.64
N ILE A 143 -5.19 9.66 12.70
CA ILE A 143 -5.41 10.54 11.55
C ILE A 143 -6.66 11.39 11.79
N GLN A 144 -6.52 12.70 11.67
CA GLN A 144 -7.61 13.66 11.88
C GLN A 144 -7.75 14.56 10.66
N ALA A 145 -8.92 14.58 10.01
CA ALA A 145 -9.14 15.53 8.91
C ALA A 145 -9.32 16.95 9.44
N ARG A 146 -8.83 17.94 8.69
CA ARG A 146 -9.10 19.37 8.98
C ARG A 146 -10.34 19.92 8.31
N ALA A 147 -10.85 19.25 7.29
CA ALA A 147 -12.02 19.67 6.56
C ALA A 147 -12.79 18.45 6.04
N ASN A 148 -13.73 17.91 6.83
CA ASN A 148 -14.83 17.01 6.40
C ASN A 148 -14.49 15.84 5.46
N ARG A 149 -13.24 15.38 5.42
CA ARG A 149 -12.76 14.45 4.39
C ARG A 149 -12.42 13.06 4.89
N LEU A 150 -12.36 12.86 6.21
CA LEU A 150 -12.08 11.55 6.76
C LEU A 150 -13.30 10.66 6.58
N GLN A 151 -13.15 9.60 5.80
CA GLN A 151 -14.15 8.58 5.60
C GLN A 151 -13.74 7.31 6.33
N THR A 152 -14.71 6.63 6.94
CA THR A 152 -14.53 5.28 7.50
C THR A 152 -15.58 4.36 6.92
N TRP A 153 -15.20 3.13 6.62
CA TRP A 153 -16.05 2.18 5.91
C TRP A 153 -16.33 0.98 6.81
N THR A 154 -17.62 0.67 6.97
CA THR A 154 -18.11 -0.50 7.68
C THR A 154 -18.77 -1.44 6.69
N TYR A 155 -18.31 -2.69 6.68
CA TYR A 155 -18.83 -3.76 5.84
C TYR A 155 -19.79 -4.61 6.65
N TYR A 156 -21.07 -4.56 6.32
CA TYR A 156 -22.15 -5.27 7.00
C TYR A 156 -22.61 -6.47 6.19
N ASP A 157 -22.48 -7.67 6.74
CA ASP A 157 -23.07 -8.90 6.19
C ASP A 157 -24.40 -9.21 6.91
N PRO A 158 -25.56 -9.06 6.23
CA PRO A 158 -26.86 -9.32 6.83
C PRO A 158 -27.12 -10.82 7.09
N LYS A 159 -26.42 -11.75 6.43
CA LYS A 159 -26.62 -13.19 6.65
C LYS A 159 -26.06 -13.64 7.99
N THR A 160 -24.87 -13.14 8.31
CA THR A 160 -24.17 -13.46 9.57
C THR A 160 -24.41 -12.41 10.66
N ASN A 161 -25.06 -11.29 10.32
CA ASN A 161 -25.22 -10.11 11.17
C ASN A 161 -23.88 -9.57 11.70
N THR A 162 -22.82 -9.64 10.88
CA THR A 162 -21.48 -9.18 11.25
C THR A 162 -21.18 -7.81 10.65
N ARG A 163 -20.43 -7.00 11.39
CA ARG A 163 -19.92 -5.69 10.93
C ARG A 163 -18.41 -5.68 11.06
N THR A 164 -17.73 -5.41 9.96
CA THR A 164 -16.27 -5.37 9.90
C THR A 164 -15.80 -3.99 9.45
N MET A 165 -14.82 -3.44 10.16
CA MET A 165 -14.10 -2.24 9.76
C MET A 165 -12.66 -2.65 9.49
N VAL A 166 -12.12 -2.30 8.32
CA VAL A 166 -10.75 -2.70 7.96
C VAL A 166 -9.74 -1.68 8.47
N CYS A 167 -10.06 -0.38 8.38
CA CYS A 167 -9.22 0.70 8.89
C CYS A 167 -9.89 1.50 10.02
N ASP A 168 -9.15 1.74 11.10
CA ASP A 168 -9.56 2.58 12.23
C ASP A 168 -8.73 3.88 12.24
N PRO A 169 -9.35 5.07 12.15
CA PRO A 169 -8.61 6.34 12.14
C PRO A 169 -7.85 6.61 13.44
N ASN A 170 -8.18 5.92 14.54
CA ASN A 170 -7.43 6.03 15.80
C ASN A 170 -6.22 5.09 15.86
N ARG A 171 -6.02 4.25 14.84
CA ARG A 171 -4.91 3.29 14.74
C ARG A 171 -4.29 3.39 13.35
N HIS A 172 -3.81 4.60 13.03
CA HIS A 172 -3.06 4.87 11.81
C HIS A 172 -1.57 4.67 12.01
N TYR A 173 -0.87 4.31 10.94
CA TYR A 173 0.57 4.05 10.96
C TYR A 173 1.24 4.73 9.77
N TRP A 174 2.38 5.36 10.01
CA TRP A 174 3.22 5.98 8.99
C TRP A 174 4.69 5.77 9.30
N ILE A 175 5.55 6.01 8.32
CA ILE A 175 6.99 5.85 8.47
C ILE A 175 7.58 7.21 8.83
N TYR A 176 8.40 7.30 9.87
CA TYR A 176 9.17 8.50 10.15
C TYR A 176 10.63 8.30 9.74
N PHE A 177 11.29 9.39 9.37
CA PHE A 177 12.72 9.48 9.12
C PHE A 177 13.28 10.64 9.91
N LYS A 178 14.44 10.44 10.53
CA LYS A 178 15.18 11.48 11.24
C LYS A 178 16.56 11.57 10.64
N THR A 179 16.93 12.77 10.19
CA THR A 179 18.26 13.06 9.64
C THR A 179 19.28 13.29 10.75
N VAL A 180 20.58 13.16 10.43
CA VAL A 180 21.69 13.50 11.35
C VAL A 180 21.62 14.96 11.83
N SER A 181 21.17 15.87 10.96
CA SER A 181 20.96 17.29 11.30
C SER A 181 19.70 17.54 12.15
N GLY A 182 18.92 16.51 12.48
CA GLY A 182 17.76 16.60 13.34
C GLY A 182 16.44 16.91 12.63
N HIS A 183 16.44 17.08 11.31
CA HIS A 183 15.19 17.21 10.54
C HIS A 183 14.39 15.91 10.57
N GLU A 184 13.10 16.01 10.87
CA GLU A 184 12.14 14.91 10.82
C GLU A 184 11.23 15.01 9.59
N LEU A 185 11.02 13.86 8.96
CA LEU A 185 10.14 13.67 7.81
C LEU A 185 9.21 12.51 8.10
N THR A 186 8.00 12.55 7.55
CA THR A 186 7.06 11.43 7.63
C THR A 186 6.62 11.02 6.23
N LEU A 187 6.51 9.72 5.99
CA LEU A 187 5.92 9.12 4.80
C LEU A 187 4.61 8.43 5.17
N ASP A 188 3.49 8.98 4.72
CA ASP A 188 2.17 8.34 4.84
C ASP A 188 1.78 7.70 3.50
N CYS A 189 1.59 6.37 3.50
CA CYS A 189 1.20 5.58 2.32
C CYS A 189 -0.27 5.11 2.36
N CYS A 190 -1.02 5.50 3.38
CA CYS A 190 -2.25 4.80 3.77
C CYS A 190 -3.45 5.75 3.96
N SER A 191 -3.28 7.06 3.80
CA SER A 191 -4.37 8.03 3.91
C SER A 191 -5.52 7.79 2.93
N PHE A 192 -5.27 7.11 1.79
CA PHE A 192 -6.29 6.78 0.80
C PHE A 192 -7.42 5.91 1.37
N SER A 193 -7.11 5.02 2.33
CA SER A 193 -8.09 4.18 3.03
C SER A 193 -9.11 5.02 3.81
N PHE A 194 -8.81 6.29 4.08
CA PHE A 194 -9.68 7.23 4.77
C PHE A 194 -10.35 8.25 3.84
N GLY A 195 -10.45 7.95 2.55
CA GLY A 195 -11.07 8.83 1.55
C GLY A 195 -10.20 10.03 1.13
N MET A 196 -8.92 10.06 1.53
CA MET A 196 -7.97 11.07 1.08
C MET A 196 -7.40 10.66 -0.29
N GLU A 197 -8.18 10.93 -1.34
CA GLU A 197 -7.89 10.52 -2.72
C GLU A 197 -6.80 11.33 -3.43
N THR A 198 -5.98 12.08 -2.70
CA THR A 198 -4.76 12.62 -3.28
C THR A 198 -3.90 11.44 -3.79
N CYS A 199 -3.02 11.65 -4.76
CA CYS A 199 -1.99 10.67 -5.15
C CYS A 199 -0.72 11.39 -5.65
N VAL A 200 0.42 10.73 -5.52
CA VAL A 200 1.66 11.09 -6.22
C VAL A 200 1.73 10.28 -7.51
N ASP A 201 2.04 10.95 -8.61
CA ASP A 201 2.31 10.33 -9.90
C ASP A 201 3.79 9.96 -9.99
N ALA A 202 4.01 8.66 -9.93
CA ALA A 202 5.26 7.95 -10.06
C ALA A 202 5.35 7.22 -11.42
N SER A 203 4.61 7.64 -12.46
CA SER A 203 4.68 7.00 -13.79
C SER A 203 6.10 6.98 -14.34
N GLU A 204 6.85 8.09 -14.19
CA GLU A 204 8.26 8.19 -14.59
C GLU A 204 9.18 7.19 -13.88
N VAL A 205 8.77 6.71 -12.70
CA VAL A 205 9.49 5.69 -11.91
C VAL A 205 9.05 4.29 -12.32
N VAL A 206 7.74 4.04 -12.38
CA VAL A 206 7.16 2.72 -12.63
C VAL A 206 7.37 2.27 -14.07
N GLU A 207 7.23 3.16 -15.06
CA GLU A 207 7.46 2.83 -16.48
C GLU A 207 8.90 2.40 -16.76
N LYS A 208 9.83 2.79 -15.89
CA LYS A 208 11.23 2.38 -15.95
C LYS A 208 11.50 1.08 -15.21
N LEU A 209 10.54 0.41 -14.59
CA LEU A 209 10.75 -0.90 -13.97
C LEU A 209 10.44 -2.03 -14.97
N PRO A 210 11.02 -3.24 -14.78
CA PRO A 210 10.66 -4.39 -15.61
C PRO A 210 9.14 -4.66 -15.57
N PRO A 211 8.51 -5.03 -16.71
CA PRO A 211 7.06 -5.31 -16.74
C PRO A 211 6.61 -6.34 -15.70
N SER A 212 7.47 -7.30 -15.35
CA SER A 212 7.18 -8.33 -14.35
C SER A 212 6.97 -7.81 -12.92
N VAL A 213 7.43 -6.60 -12.61
CA VAL A 213 7.21 -5.95 -11.31
C VAL A 213 6.27 -4.74 -11.41
N CYS A 214 5.85 -4.38 -12.62
CA CYS A 214 4.93 -3.28 -12.86
C CYS A 214 3.50 -3.81 -12.82
N VAL A 215 2.70 -3.26 -11.92
CA VAL A 215 1.24 -3.47 -11.95
C VAL A 215 0.61 -2.34 -12.77
N PRO A 216 -0.09 -2.62 -13.88
CA PRO A 216 -0.76 -1.60 -14.68
C PRO A 216 -1.67 -0.72 -13.82
N GLY A 217 -1.56 0.61 -13.98
CA GLY A 217 -2.33 1.58 -13.20
C GLY A 217 -1.79 1.87 -11.79
N CYS A 218 -0.69 1.25 -11.36
CA CYS A 218 -0.05 1.52 -10.07
C CYS A 218 0.94 2.68 -10.09
N SER A 219 1.05 3.42 -11.20
CA SER A 219 1.89 4.61 -11.25
C SER A 219 1.43 5.75 -10.37
N ARG A 220 0.23 5.68 -9.79
CA ARG A 220 -0.31 6.70 -8.89
C ARG A 220 -0.45 6.15 -7.49
N VAL A 221 0.44 6.58 -6.60
CA VAL A 221 0.61 6.03 -5.25
C VAL A 221 0.14 7.03 -4.20
N PRO A 222 -0.61 6.61 -3.18
CA PRO A 222 -1.03 7.49 -2.09
C PRO A 222 0.09 7.69 -1.06
N ALA A 223 1.30 8.08 -1.50
CA ALA A 223 2.50 8.16 -0.69
C ALA A 223 2.95 9.63 -0.53
N TYR A 224 2.84 10.19 0.68
CA TYR A 224 3.15 11.59 0.97
C TYR A 224 4.34 11.72 1.90
N PHE A 225 5.37 12.40 1.42
CA PHE A 225 6.37 12.98 2.30
C PHE A 225 5.86 14.28 2.90
N ARG A 226 5.96 14.39 4.23
CA ARG A 226 5.71 15.61 5.00
C ARG A 226 6.98 15.98 5.74
N SER A 227 7.33 17.26 5.71
CA SER A 227 8.32 17.84 6.60
C SER A 227 7.61 18.49 7.79
N SER A 228 8.25 18.49 8.96
CA SER A 228 7.82 19.32 10.10
C SER A 228 7.75 20.82 9.77
N THR A 229 8.45 21.25 8.72
CA THR A 229 8.45 22.63 8.21
C THR A 229 7.41 22.90 7.14
N ASP A 230 6.65 21.89 6.70
CA ASP A 230 5.61 22.10 5.70
C ASP A 230 4.51 23.01 6.27
N PRO A 231 3.95 23.94 5.47
CA PRO A 231 2.81 24.72 5.90
C PRO A 231 1.67 23.81 6.34
N ILE A 232 1.05 24.14 7.47
CA ILE A 232 -0.08 23.42 8.06
C ILE A 232 -1.07 23.07 6.95
N ASP A 233 -1.57 24.05 6.19
CA ASP A 233 -2.62 23.89 5.17
C ASP A 233 -2.24 23.10 3.91
N LYS A 234 -0.98 22.63 3.79
CA LYS A 234 -0.52 21.83 2.66
C LYS A 234 -1.25 20.48 2.57
N PHE A 235 -1.66 19.92 3.71
CA PHE A 235 -2.30 18.61 3.79
C PHE A 235 -3.73 18.71 4.34
N PRO A 236 -4.69 17.90 3.84
CA PRO A 236 -6.08 17.95 4.29
C PRO A 236 -6.34 17.25 5.63
N TYR A 237 -5.29 16.72 6.27
CA TYR A 237 -5.36 15.98 7.53
C TYR A 237 -4.06 16.11 8.35
N ASP A 238 -4.23 16.00 9.65
CA ASP A 238 -3.20 15.89 10.67
C ASP A 238 -2.89 14.44 11.01
N LEU A 239 -1.64 14.22 11.41
CA LEU A 239 -1.14 12.98 11.99
C LEU A 239 -0.78 13.28 13.43
N ILE A 240 -1.45 12.64 14.38
CA ILE A 240 -1.23 12.81 15.81
C ILE A 240 -0.49 11.59 16.30
N GLU A 241 0.82 11.72 16.50
CA GLU A 241 1.67 10.63 16.98
C GLU A 241 1.37 10.31 18.45
N GLU A 242 1.23 9.02 18.76
CA GLU A 242 1.05 8.52 20.13
C GLU A 242 2.19 7.59 20.55
N LYS A 243 2.72 6.81 19.62
CA LYS A 243 3.84 5.89 19.84
C LYS A 243 4.79 5.91 18.66
N ARG A 244 6.05 5.62 18.94
CA ARG A 244 7.14 5.57 17.96
C ARG A 244 8.00 4.33 18.19
N PHE A 245 8.36 3.65 17.11
CA PHE A 245 9.15 2.42 17.13
C PHE A 245 10.31 2.56 16.14
N SER A 246 11.55 2.66 16.62
CA SER A 246 12.72 2.66 15.73
C SER A 246 12.95 1.27 15.14
N VAL A 247 13.08 1.23 13.81
CA VAL A 247 13.44 0.02 13.07
C VAL A 247 14.95 0.00 12.85
N MET A 248 15.54 1.14 12.46
CA MET A 248 16.96 1.24 12.18
C MET A 248 17.84 0.96 13.41
N GLN A 249 17.41 1.34 14.62
CA GLN A 249 18.18 1.13 15.85
C GLN A 249 17.88 -0.21 16.53
N ASN A 250 16.95 -1.02 15.99
CA ASN A 250 16.58 -2.29 16.59
C ASN A 250 17.55 -3.40 16.17
N THR A 251 18.57 -3.66 17.00
CA THR A 251 19.61 -4.67 16.73
C THR A 251 19.08 -6.10 16.63
N ARG A 252 17.93 -6.42 17.25
CA ARG A 252 17.29 -7.74 17.08
C ARG A 252 16.73 -7.88 15.68
N LEU A 253 16.08 -6.84 15.15
CA LEU A 253 15.60 -6.84 13.77
C LEU A 253 16.75 -7.01 12.77
N HIS A 254 17.86 -6.28 12.95
CA HIS A 254 19.07 -6.46 12.12
C HIS A 254 19.53 -7.91 12.05
N LYS A 255 19.54 -8.63 13.19
CA LYS A 255 19.87 -10.06 13.21
C LYS A 255 18.82 -10.89 12.47
N ALA A 256 17.54 -10.62 12.72
CA ALA A 256 16.43 -11.36 12.14
C ALA A 256 16.33 -11.23 10.61
N ILE A 257 16.77 -10.09 10.06
CA ILE A 257 16.76 -9.83 8.62
C ILE A 257 18.11 -10.12 7.95
N ALA A 258 19.10 -10.66 8.68
CA ALA A 258 20.44 -10.93 8.18
C ALA A 258 20.57 -12.12 7.25
N THR A 259 19.64 -13.06 7.39
CA THR A 259 19.53 -14.17 6.49
C THR A 259 18.81 -13.69 5.23
N ASP A 260 19.52 -13.61 4.09
CA ASP A 260 18.96 -13.35 2.74
C ASP A 260 18.11 -14.54 2.24
N ILE A 261 17.47 -15.25 3.17
CA ILE A 261 16.66 -16.41 2.89
C ILE A 261 15.29 -15.89 2.52
N TYR A 262 14.90 -16.12 1.26
CA TYR A 262 13.52 -15.96 0.83
C TYR A 262 12.59 -16.61 1.87
N PRO A 263 11.52 -15.93 2.31
CA PRO A 263 10.71 -16.38 3.45
C PRO A 263 10.10 -17.77 3.29
N VAL A 264 10.08 -18.31 2.06
CA VAL A 264 9.60 -19.65 1.73
C VAL A 264 10.37 -20.77 2.46
N ASN A 265 11.64 -20.56 2.80
CA ASN A 265 12.49 -21.61 3.38
C ASN A 265 12.78 -21.43 4.88
N ILE A 266 12.25 -20.38 5.50
CA ILE A 266 12.49 -20.12 6.92
C ILE A 266 11.47 -20.92 7.75
N PRO A 267 11.90 -21.81 8.66
CA PRO A 267 10.98 -22.49 9.58
C PRO A 267 10.14 -21.47 10.37
N ARG A 268 8.83 -21.74 10.50
CA ARG A 268 7.89 -20.82 11.17
C ARG A 268 8.23 -20.58 12.65
N ASP A 269 8.97 -21.50 13.25
CA ASP A 269 9.43 -21.50 14.64
C ASP A 269 10.87 -20.98 14.82
N SER A 270 11.52 -20.54 13.74
CA SER A 270 12.84 -19.91 13.77
C SER A 270 12.85 -18.64 14.65
N GLU A 271 14.02 -18.33 15.20
CA GLU A 271 14.20 -17.17 16.06
C GLU A 271 13.98 -15.86 15.30
N GLU A 272 14.34 -15.80 14.02
CA GLU A 272 14.13 -14.66 13.14
C GLU A 272 12.64 -14.34 12.99
N ILE A 273 11.80 -15.35 12.76
CA ILE A 273 10.35 -15.18 12.64
C ILE A 273 9.74 -14.75 13.97
N LYS A 274 10.22 -15.28 15.09
CA LYS A 274 9.80 -14.85 16.44
C LYS A 274 10.12 -13.38 16.69
N ILE A 275 11.33 -12.93 16.37
CA ILE A 275 11.74 -11.53 16.51
C ILE A 275 10.86 -10.59 15.68
N ILE A 276 10.60 -10.93 14.41
CA ILE A 276 9.73 -10.11 13.55
C ILE A 276 8.30 -10.08 14.08
N ARG A 277 7.79 -11.22 14.56
CA ARG A 277 6.46 -11.31 15.16
C ARG A 277 6.35 -10.45 16.41
N GLU A 278 7.27 -10.57 17.36
CA GLU A 278 7.31 -9.75 18.57
C GLU A 278 7.34 -8.25 18.24
N PHE A 279 8.11 -7.86 17.23
CA PHE A 279 8.12 -6.47 16.76
C PHE A 279 6.76 -6.04 16.18
N ALA A 280 6.12 -6.88 15.37
CA ALA A 280 4.78 -6.60 14.84
C ALA A 280 3.72 -6.49 15.96
N GLU A 281 3.80 -7.33 16.98
CA GLU A 281 2.94 -7.27 18.17
C GLU A 281 3.16 -6.00 18.97
N GLN A 282 4.42 -5.59 19.13
CA GLN A 282 4.80 -4.34 19.79
C GLN A 282 4.23 -3.12 19.05
N VAL A 283 4.40 -3.08 17.72
CA VAL A 283 3.90 -1.97 16.87
C VAL A 283 2.39 -1.91 16.88
N THR A 284 1.72 -3.05 16.72
CA THR A 284 0.26 -3.08 16.58
C THR A 284 -0.46 -3.06 17.92
N GLY A 285 0.18 -3.49 19.01
CA GLY A 285 -0.45 -3.67 20.33
C GLY A 285 -1.47 -4.82 20.37
N LYS A 286 -1.40 -5.78 19.44
CA LYS A 286 -2.26 -6.98 19.39
C LYS A 286 -1.38 -8.20 19.07
N THR A 287 -1.89 -9.40 19.37
CA THR A 287 -1.27 -10.65 18.93
C THR A 287 -1.19 -10.71 17.40
N CYS A 288 -0.02 -11.07 16.89
CA CYS A 288 0.27 -11.16 15.47
C CYS A 288 0.00 -12.59 15.00
N THR A 289 -1.09 -12.76 14.24
CA THR A 289 -1.52 -14.09 13.76
C THR A 289 -0.59 -14.62 12.68
N GLU A 290 -0.67 -15.92 12.37
CA GLU A 290 0.07 -16.49 11.22
C GLU A 290 -0.25 -15.78 9.90
N ALA A 291 -1.52 -15.41 9.69
CA ALA A 291 -1.94 -14.69 8.50
C ALA A 291 -1.36 -13.27 8.45
N ASP A 292 -1.16 -12.62 9.59
CA ASP A 292 -0.53 -11.29 9.68
C ASP A 292 0.95 -11.39 9.29
N MET A 293 1.63 -12.41 9.82
CA MET A 293 3.03 -12.69 9.51
C MET A 293 3.26 -13.06 8.04
N GLU A 294 2.40 -13.91 7.47
CA GLU A 294 2.49 -14.28 6.06
C GLU A 294 2.44 -13.04 5.15
N ILE A 295 1.55 -12.11 5.46
CA ILE A 295 1.41 -10.84 4.71
C ILE A 295 2.64 -9.96 4.88
N ILE A 296 3.14 -9.80 6.11
CA ILE A 296 4.35 -9.01 6.39
C ILE A 296 5.53 -9.57 5.59
N LEU A 297 5.75 -10.89 5.65
CA LEU A 297 6.86 -11.55 4.97
C LEU A 297 6.72 -11.49 3.45
N TRP A 298 5.51 -11.66 2.93
CA TRP A 298 5.24 -11.57 1.50
C TRP A 298 5.53 -10.16 0.96
N TRP A 299 4.96 -9.12 1.59
CA TRP A 299 5.22 -7.73 1.20
C TRP A 299 6.69 -7.33 1.39
N ARG A 300 7.34 -7.81 2.46
CA ARG A 300 8.78 -7.59 2.68
C ARG A 300 9.58 -8.17 1.53
N SER A 301 9.32 -9.43 1.16
CA SER A 301 10.04 -10.10 0.06
C SER A 301 9.82 -9.39 -1.26
N HIS A 302 8.57 -9.00 -1.56
CA HIS A 302 8.24 -8.28 -2.78
C HIS A 302 8.93 -6.91 -2.83
N GLY A 303 8.82 -6.12 -1.75
CA GLY A 303 9.47 -4.82 -1.63
C GLY A 303 11.00 -4.89 -1.72
N SER A 304 11.60 -5.92 -1.09
CA SER A 304 13.05 -6.14 -1.15
C SER A 304 13.51 -6.46 -2.57
N GLY A 305 12.77 -7.29 -3.30
CA GLY A 305 13.05 -7.58 -4.71
C GLY A 305 13.02 -6.33 -5.59
N ILE A 306 12.01 -5.46 -5.40
CA ILE A 306 11.92 -4.18 -6.12
C ILE A 306 13.09 -3.26 -5.76
N LEU A 307 13.39 -3.08 -4.47
CA LEU A 307 14.51 -2.25 -4.01
C LEU A 307 15.83 -2.76 -4.59
N ARG A 308 16.08 -4.07 -4.57
CA ARG A 308 17.28 -4.68 -5.14
C ARG A 308 17.43 -4.38 -6.63
N LEU A 309 16.35 -4.47 -7.40
CA LEU A 309 16.35 -4.12 -8.83
C LEU A 309 16.66 -2.64 -9.06
N VAL A 310 16.06 -1.76 -8.26
CA VAL A 310 16.27 -0.31 -8.33
C VAL A 310 17.72 0.05 -8.01
N LEU A 311 18.23 -0.46 -6.90
CA LEU A 311 19.55 -0.14 -6.35
C LEU A 311 20.66 -0.70 -7.23
N SER A 312 20.57 -1.98 -7.61
CA SER A 312 21.58 -2.65 -8.44
C SER A 312 21.58 -2.11 -9.87
N GLY A 313 20.40 -1.81 -10.42
CA GLY A 313 20.26 -1.20 -11.74
C GLY A 313 20.54 0.30 -11.77
N ARG A 314 20.81 0.94 -10.62
CA ARG A 314 21.00 2.38 -10.46
C ARG A 314 19.89 3.23 -11.10
N ARG A 315 18.69 2.68 -11.27
CA ARG A 315 17.57 3.34 -11.97
C ARG A 315 17.14 4.63 -11.27
N TRP A 316 17.37 4.71 -9.95
CA TRP A 316 17.11 5.88 -9.13
C TRP A 316 17.89 7.14 -9.53
N LEU A 317 19.02 7.01 -10.24
CA LEU A 317 19.79 8.15 -10.75
C LEU A 317 19.07 8.90 -11.87
N GLU A 318 18.13 8.24 -12.55
CA GLU A 318 17.41 8.80 -13.69
C GLU A 318 16.00 9.24 -13.35
N TRP A 319 15.61 9.16 -12.08
CA TRP A 319 14.26 9.50 -11.66
C TRP A 319 14.11 11.01 -11.52
N GLY A 320 13.07 11.54 -12.18
CA GLY A 320 12.61 12.91 -11.95
C GLY A 320 11.96 13.07 -10.58
N LYS A 321 11.60 14.31 -10.24
CA LYS A 321 10.80 14.57 -9.04
C LYS A 321 9.36 14.09 -9.29
N PRO A 322 8.79 13.20 -8.45
CA PRO A 322 7.40 12.78 -8.59
C PRO A 322 6.44 13.98 -8.53
N LYS A 323 5.36 13.94 -9.31
CA LYS A 323 4.39 15.04 -9.40
C LYS A 323 3.21 14.77 -8.48
N LEU A 324 2.87 15.73 -7.61
CA LEU A 324 1.68 15.63 -6.75
C LEU A 324 0.42 15.96 -7.56
N HIS A 325 -0.55 15.04 -7.58
CA HIS A 325 -1.87 15.30 -8.17
C HIS A 325 -2.91 15.43 -7.06
N SER A 326 -3.47 16.62 -6.92
CA SER A 326 -4.49 16.94 -5.91
C SER A 326 -5.93 16.72 -6.39
N LYS A 327 -6.14 16.33 -7.65
CA LYS A 327 -7.47 16.13 -8.26
C LYS A 327 -7.81 14.65 -8.43
N ASN A 328 -9.08 14.32 -8.23
CA ASN A 328 -9.61 12.97 -8.39
C ASN A 328 -9.45 12.49 -9.85
N LEU A 329 -8.86 11.31 -10.01
CA LEU A 329 -8.47 10.71 -11.29
C LEU A 329 -9.66 10.44 -12.22
N TYR A 330 -10.80 10.13 -11.63
CA TYR A 330 -11.98 9.72 -12.37
C TYR A 330 -12.82 10.89 -12.87
N ASP A 331 -12.59 12.09 -12.34
CA ASP A 331 -13.26 13.30 -12.84
C ASP A 331 -12.88 13.53 -14.33
N ASN A 332 -11.68 13.10 -14.73
CA ASN A 332 -11.24 13.13 -16.13
C ASN A 332 -11.74 11.93 -16.94
N ILE A 333 -11.97 10.77 -16.33
CA ILE A 333 -12.52 9.59 -17.03
C ILE A 333 -13.96 9.86 -17.47
N GLU A 334 -14.77 10.52 -16.65
CA GLU A 334 -16.13 10.91 -17.04
C GLU A 334 -16.13 11.96 -18.15
N LYS A 335 -15.21 12.94 -18.10
CA LYS A 335 -15.04 13.92 -19.19
C LYS A 335 -14.59 13.27 -20.50
N ASN A 336 -13.56 12.44 -20.45
CA ASN A 336 -13.05 11.72 -21.62
C ASN A 336 -14.09 10.74 -22.17
N ARG A 337 -14.86 10.06 -21.32
CA ARG A 337 -15.96 9.19 -21.76
C ARG A 337 -17.06 10.00 -22.45
N ALA A 338 -17.45 11.16 -21.91
CA ALA A 338 -18.44 12.03 -22.54
C ALA A 338 -17.96 12.55 -23.92
N GLU A 339 -16.66 12.83 -24.07
CA GLU A 339 -16.06 13.21 -25.35
C GLU A 339 -15.95 12.04 -26.33
N ILE A 340 -15.52 10.86 -25.86
CA ILE A 340 -15.46 9.62 -26.66
C ILE A 340 -16.86 9.20 -27.12
N LEU A 341 -17.87 9.28 -26.26
CA LEU A 341 -19.27 8.98 -26.60
C LEU A 341 -19.90 10.04 -27.53
N LYS A 342 -19.42 11.29 -27.51
CA LYS A 342 -19.84 12.31 -28.49
C LYS A 342 -19.24 12.08 -29.88
N GLY A 343 -18.09 11.41 -29.97
CA GLY A 343 -17.38 11.16 -31.24
C GLY A 343 -17.58 9.76 -31.85
N ALA A 344 -17.98 8.76 -31.07
CA ALA A 344 -18.05 7.37 -31.54
C ALA A 344 -19.48 6.97 -31.94
N LYS A 345 -19.70 6.73 -33.23
CA LYS A 345 -20.90 6.02 -33.74
C LYS A 345 -20.94 4.54 -33.36
N ASP A 346 -19.86 4.00 -32.80
CA ASP A 346 -19.81 2.65 -32.25
C ASP A 346 -18.62 2.50 -31.27
N PRO A 347 -18.78 2.72 -29.96
CA PRO A 347 -17.67 2.71 -29.03
C PRO A 347 -17.37 1.29 -28.56
N LYS A 348 -16.43 0.60 -29.22
CA LYS A 348 -15.65 -0.47 -28.56
C LYS A 348 -14.72 0.18 -27.54
N VAL A 349 -15.21 0.34 -26.31
CA VAL A 349 -14.41 0.88 -25.21
C VAL A 349 -13.38 -0.18 -24.80
N TYR A 350 -12.14 -0.03 -25.25
CA TYR A 350 -11.00 -0.66 -24.61
C TYR A 350 -10.71 0.13 -23.33
N VAL A 351 -11.40 -0.20 -22.23
CA VAL A 351 -10.79 0.00 -20.92
C VAL A 351 -9.62 -0.97 -20.93
N THR A 352 -8.39 -0.46 -20.87
CA THR A 352 -7.17 -1.30 -20.79
C THR A 352 -7.41 -2.35 -19.73
N GLY A 353 -7.72 -3.56 -20.18
CA GLY A 353 -8.01 -4.68 -19.32
C GLY A 353 -6.74 -5.10 -18.61
N PHE A 354 -6.91 -5.69 -17.44
CA PHE A 354 -5.94 -6.65 -16.92
C PHE A 354 -5.89 -7.81 -17.94
N SER A 355 -5.03 -7.69 -18.95
CA SER A 355 -4.64 -8.82 -19.78
C SER A 355 -3.69 -9.65 -18.94
N SER A 356 -4.20 -10.79 -18.48
CA SER A 356 -3.38 -11.95 -18.14
C SER A 356 -3.33 -12.81 -19.40
N ASP A 357 -2.59 -12.36 -20.41
CA ASP A 357 -2.26 -13.20 -21.56
C ASP A 357 -0.91 -13.86 -21.25
N GLU A 358 -0.96 -15.09 -20.77
CA GLU A 358 0.02 -16.12 -21.07
C GLU A 358 -0.77 -17.38 -21.44
N ASP A 359 -0.40 -17.96 -22.59
CA ASP A 359 -0.88 -19.23 -23.14
C ASP A 359 -0.61 -20.43 -22.22
#